data_AF-B0RTR8-F1
#
_entry.id   AF-B0RTR8-F1
#
_cell.length_a   1.000
_cell.length_b   1.000
_cell.length_c   1.000
_cell.angle_alpha   90.00
_cell.angle_beta   90.00
_cell.angle_gamma   90.00
#
_symmetry.space_group_name_H-M   'P 1'
#
loop_
_entity.id
_entity.type
_entity.pdbx_description
1 polymer ?
#
loop_
_entity_poly.entity_id
_entity_poly.type
_entity_poly.pdbx_seq_one_letter_code
_entity_poly.pdbx_strand_id
1 'polypeptide(L)'
;MSAVQSGQAPEAVLQNSHLFLEFCMSNVYKFLSQDAREITATMQCEPGGKDLPELHFLSGMEAIRIQKALQELLTTNMLSESSKPSGGSIRTTYQLVELARAYLNKHHKPSQVTLKKFRDNRNKLNSMVENNNHGFKNDKYATHNVKVRSKSDQIIFKRLREALQHIKEGSYDIAYEILEECQKLSPEYYEVARIFAFFHQKRGNYTEARENYELAIALAPDTPQLLFWFGKFIMTCEQDLDSAIQKFEAAHKLDSGSPEISVNLARAQMIQHSFDRAHQLLEQCNATASSLSDHLRGMYYDTTVQIHYRQADDFCSSGRTTEAITSLNDMILAFNRLPSDISDQYIRGKLSKANLTVQRLLRSCTDATSSKNLHEISEWLERESRAKSKATRSRT
;
A
#
# COMPACT_ATOMS: atom_id res chain seq x y z
N MET A 1 -51.55 13.28 16.13
CA MET A 1 -52.86 13.14 15.45
C MET A 1 -52.89 11.76 14.80
N SER A 2 -53.03 10.68 15.59
CA SER A 2 -54.23 10.12 16.23
C SER A 2 -55.05 9.30 15.24
N ALA A 3 -55.28 8.02 15.56
CA ALA A 3 -55.95 6.96 14.80
C ALA A 3 -57.37 7.30 14.26
N VAL A 4 -57.84 8.52 14.47
CA VAL A 4 -59.13 9.04 14.01
C VAL A 4 -59.16 9.29 12.50
N GLN A 5 -58.02 9.49 11.84
CA GLN A 5 -57.98 9.73 10.38
C GLN A 5 -58.26 8.47 9.53
N SER A 6 -58.21 7.26 10.09
CA SER A 6 -58.51 6.01 9.38
C SER A 6 -59.92 5.46 9.64
N GLY A 7 -60.76 6.19 10.38
CA GLY A 7 -62.16 5.80 10.64
C GLY A 7 -62.33 4.53 11.50
N GLN A 8 -61.26 4.00 12.09
CA GLN A 8 -61.29 2.83 12.96
C GLN A 8 -61.09 3.22 14.43
N ALA A 9 -61.78 2.52 15.33
CA ALA A 9 -61.65 2.74 16.77
C ALA A 9 -60.20 2.47 17.22
N PRO A 10 -59.57 3.34 18.05
CA PRO A 10 -58.19 3.16 18.52
C PRO A 10 -57.96 1.79 19.19
N GLU A 11 -58.99 1.26 19.84
CA GLU A 11 -59.01 -0.04 20.51
C GLU A 11 -58.90 -1.22 19.53
N ALA A 12 -59.50 -1.10 18.33
CA ALA A 12 -59.48 -2.15 17.31
C ALA A 12 -58.09 -2.29 16.63
N VAL A 13 -57.32 -1.20 16.58
CA VAL A 13 -55.93 -1.21 16.09
C VAL A 13 -55.02 -1.90 17.09
N LEU A 14 -55.23 -1.67 18.40
CA LEU A 14 -54.44 -2.30 19.47
C LEU A 14 -54.71 -3.81 19.61
N GLN A 15 -55.90 -4.27 19.25
CA GLN A 15 -56.25 -5.70 19.26
C GLN A 15 -55.67 -6.48 18.08
N ASN A 16 -55.33 -5.81 16.97
CA ASN A 16 -54.78 -6.43 15.78
C ASN A 16 -53.28 -6.11 15.65
N SER A 17 -52.43 -7.04 16.10
CA SER A 17 -50.96 -6.87 16.12
C SER A 17 -50.39 -6.43 14.75
N HIS A 18 -50.91 -6.98 13.64
CA HIS A 18 -50.49 -6.59 12.30
C HIS A 18 -50.85 -5.14 11.94
N LEU A 19 -52.08 -4.71 12.24
CA LEU A 19 -52.57 -3.37 11.91
C LEU A 19 -51.84 -2.31 12.75
N PHE A 20 -51.55 -2.64 14.01
CA PHE A 20 -50.73 -1.81 14.90
C PHE A 20 -49.31 -1.62 14.38
N LEU A 21 -48.64 -2.70 13.96
CA LEU A 21 -47.29 -2.63 13.41
C LEU A 21 -47.26 -1.84 12.09
N GLU A 22 -48.24 -2.05 11.21
CA GLU A 22 -48.39 -1.29 9.95
C GLU A 22 -48.61 0.21 10.22
N PHE A 23 -49.44 0.56 11.22
CA PHE A 23 -49.63 1.94 11.66
C PHE A 23 -48.34 2.56 12.21
N CYS A 24 -47.61 1.84 13.07
CA CYS A 24 -46.32 2.30 13.62
C CYS A 24 -45.32 2.60 12.49
N MET A 25 -45.17 1.67 11.55
CA MET A 25 -44.27 1.81 10.41
C MET A 25 -44.65 2.96 9.48
N SER A 26 -45.95 3.20 9.28
CA SER A 26 -46.44 4.32 8.47
C SER A 26 -46.10 5.68 9.08
N ASN A 27 -46.20 5.80 10.40
CA ASN A 27 -45.82 7.02 11.11
C ASN A 27 -44.31 7.24 11.02
N VAL A 28 -43.52 6.20 11.28
CA VAL A 28 -42.05 6.26 11.14
C VAL A 28 -41.67 6.74 9.74
N TYR A 29 -42.18 6.09 8.69
CA TYR A 29 -41.81 6.40 7.31
C TYR A 29 -42.19 7.84 6.90
N LYS A 30 -43.32 8.36 7.39
CA LYS A 30 -43.78 9.72 7.10
C LYS A 30 -42.79 10.79 7.58
N PHE A 31 -42.10 10.55 8.69
CA PHE A 31 -41.12 11.47 9.25
C PHE A 31 -39.69 11.25 8.76
N LEU A 32 -39.44 10.18 7.99
CA LEU A 32 -38.12 9.94 7.41
C LEU A 32 -37.72 11.05 6.45
N SER A 33 -36.47 11.48 6.56
CA SER A 33 -35.82 12.35 5.60
C SER A 33 -35.79 11.75 4.20
N GLN A 34 -35.59 12.60 3.20
CA GLN A 34 -35.47 12.15 1.81
C GLN A 34 -34.28 11.20 1.62
N ASP A 35 -33.16 11.48 2.29
CA ASP A 35 -31.94 10.67 2.24
C ASP A 35 -32.17 9.28 2.88
N ALA A 36 -32.86 9.25 4.03
CA ALA A 36 -33.25 7.99 4.67
C ALA A 36 -34.18 7.16 3.77
N ARG A 37 -35.15 7.79 3.11
CA ARG A 37 -36.02 7.10 2.15
C ARG A 37 -35.23 6.53 0.96
N GLU A 38 -34.27 7.27 0.42
CA GLU A 38 -33.43 6.79 -0.68
C GLU A 38 -32.54 5.61 -0.27
N ILE A 39 -31.98 5.62 0.96
CA ILE A 39 -31.25 4.48 1.51
C ILE A 39 -32.16 3.25 1.66
N THR A 40 -33.37 3.43 2.20
CA THR A 40 -34.31 2.30 2.32
C THR A 40 -34.67 1.71 0.96
N ALA A 41 -34.90 2.56 -0.06
CA ALA A 41 -35.16 2.13 -1.43
C ALA A 41 -33.96 1.36 -2.02
N THR A 42 -32.74 1.81 -1.75
CA THR A 42 -31.51 1.12 -2.18
C THR A 42 -31.43 -0.28 -1.56
N MET A 43 -31.70 -0.41 -0.26
CA MET A 43 -31.68 -1.69 0.47
C MET A 43 -32.88 -2.62 0.16
N GLN A 44 -33.98 -2.07 -0.37
CA GLN A 44 -35.08 -2.87 -0.91
C GLN A 44 -34.66 -3.57 -2.22
N CYS A 45 -33.93 -2.86 -3.08
CA CYS A 45 -33.50 -3.38 -4.38
C CYS A 45 -32.36 -4.39 -4.24
N GLU A 46 -31.45 -4.16 -3.29
CA GLU A 46 -30.29 -5.01 -3.05
C GLU A 46 -30.38 -5.68 -1.67
N PRO A 47 -30.89 -6.91 -1.58
CA PRO A 47 -31.02 -7.61 -0.30
C PRO A 47 -29.67 -7.99 0.32
N GLY A 48 -29.69 -8.24 1.63
CA GLY A 48 -28.53 -8.54 2.47
C GLY A 48 -27.88 -7.29 3.07
N GLY A 49 -27.01 -7.50 4.06
CA GLY A 49 -26.24 -6.42 4.69
C GLY A 49 -25.37 -5.67 3.68
N LYS A 50 -25.39 -4.34 3.76
CA LYS A 50 -24.57 -3.44 2.94
C LYS A 50 -23.72 -2.57 3.85
N ASP A 51 -22.48 -2.36 3.49
CA ASP A 51 -21.63 -1.40 4.18
C ASP A 51 -21.64 -0.02 3.52
N LEU A 52 -20.94 0.92 4.13
CA LEU A 52 -20.93 2.31 3.69
C LEU A 52 -20.42 2.49 2.24
N PRO A 53 -19.32 1.85 1.79
CA PRO A 53 -18.88 1.91 0.39
C PRO A 53 -19.91 1.35 -0.61
N GLU A 54 -20.57 0.23 -0.29
CA GLU A 54 -21.60 -0.33 -1.16
C GLU A 54 -22.81 0.61 -1.28
N LEU A 55 -23.26 1.18 -0.15
CA LEU A 55 -24.36 2.14 -0.15
C LEU A 55 -24.01 3.40 -0.93
N HIS A 56 -22.79 3.91 -0.78
CA HIS A 56 -22.27 5.03 -1.57
C HIS A 56 -22.31 4.74 -3.07
N PHE A 57 -21.77 3.60 -3.49
CA PHE A 57 -21.71 3.25 -4.91
C PHE A 57 -23.10 2.99 -5.51
N LEU A 58 -23.99 2.32 -4.77
CA LEU A 58 -25.32 1.97 -5.25
C LEU A 58 -26.23 3.21 -5.34
N SER A 59 -26.23 4.05 -4.31
CA SER A 59 -27.07 5.25 -4.25
C SER A 59 -26.51 6.43 -5.06
N GLY A 60 -25.19 6.57 -5.10
CA GLY A 60 -24.50 7.78 -5.58
C GLY A 60 -24.52 8.92 -4.57
N MET A 61 -24.88 8.67 -3.31
CA MET A 61 -24.88 9.68 -2.25
C MET A 61 -23.51 9.77 -1.56
N GLU A 62 -23.17 10.97 -1.09
CA GLU A 62 -21.96 11.22 -0.31
C GLU A 62 -21.98 10.50 1.04
N ALA A 63 -20.79 10.09 1.51
CA ALA A 63 -20.62 9.34 2.76
C ALA A 63 -21.32 9.98 3.96
N ILE A 64 -21.22 11.31 4.11
CA ILE A 64 -21.79 12.05 5.25
C ILE A 64 -23.32 11.99 5.24
N ARG A 65 -23.95 12.12 4.07
CA ARG A 65 -25.41 12.02 3.92
C ARG A 65 -25.90 10.62 4.26
N ILE A 66 -25.16 9.60 3.80
CA ILE A 66 -25.47 8.20 4.12
C ILE A 66 -25.35 7.94 5.62
N GLN A 67 -24.29 8.40 6.27
CA GLN A 67 -24.11 8.23 7.71
C GLN A 67 -25.25 8.86 8.51
N LYS A 68 -25.67 10.09 8.16
CA LYS A 68 -26.83 10.75 8.80
C LYS A 68 -28.12 9.95 8.58
N ALA A 69 -28.36 9.50 7.35
CA ALA A 69 -29.52 8.66 7.03
C ALA A 69 -29.51 7.32 7.79
N LEU A 70 -28.35 6.67 7.92
CA LEU A 70 -28.21 5.43 8.68
C LEU A 70 -28.48 5.64 10.17
N GLN A 71 -27.98 6.72 10.78
CA GLN A 71 -28.26 7.07 12.17
C GLN A 71 -29.77 7.31 12.41
N GLU A 72 -30.42 8.05 11.51
CA GLU A 72 -31.88 8.25 11.56
C GLU A 72 -32.64 6.92 11.45
N LEU A 73 -32.23 6.05 10.53
CA LEU A 73 -32.88 4.75 10.34
C LEU A 73 -32.62 3.76 11.48
N LEU A 74 -31.49 3.85 12.17
CA LEU A 74 -31.19 3.06 13.37
C LEU A 74 -32.03 3.53 14.56
N THR A 75 -32.15 4.85 14.77
CA THR A 75 -32.99 5.39 15.88
C THR A 75 -34.47 5.08 15.70
N THR A 76 -34.92 4.90 14.46
CA THR A 76 -36.29 4.48 14.13
C THR A 76 -36.49 2.96 14.12
N ASN A 77 -35.47 2.16 14.46
CA ASN A 77 -35.46 0.70 14.43
C ASN A 77 -35.84 0.10 13.05
N MET A 78 -35.62 0.86 11.97
CA MET A 78 -35.84 0.40 10.59
C MET A 78 -34.70 -0.50 10.10
N LEU A 79 -33.52 -0.35 10.70
CA LEU A 79 -32.30 -1.07 10.36
C LEU A 79 -31.80 -1.92 11.53
N SER A 80 -31.10 -2.98 11.15
CA SER A 80 -30.20 -3.75 12.01
C SER A 80 -28.78 -3.51 11.55
N GLU A 81 -27.87 -3.29 12.50
CA GLU A 81 -26.44 -3.27 12.25
C GLU A 81 -25.83 -4.62 12.65
N SER A 82 -24.84 -5.06 11.88
CA SER A 82 -24.04 -6.22 12.22
C SER A 82 -22.58 -5.95 11.93
N SER A 83 -21.75 -6.21 12.93
CA SER A 83 -20.31 -6.01 12.87
C SER A 83 -19.62 -7.35 12.68
N LYS A 84 -18.84 -7.47 11.60
CA LYS A 84 -18.03 -8.65 11.32
C LYS A 84 -16.56 -8.29 11.42
N PRO A 85 -15.72 -9.09 12.11
CA PRO A 85 -14.28 -8.92 12.01
C PRO A 85 -13.85 -9.15 10.57
N SER A 86 -13.07 -8.24 10.03
CA SER A 86 -12.55 -8.26 8.66
C SER A 86 -11.07 -7.91 8.67
N GLY A 87 -10.23 -8.91 8.93
CA GLY A 87 -8.80 -8.71 9.23
C GLY A 87 -8.61 -8.15 10.64
N GLY A 88 -7.65 -7.23 10.81
CA GLY A 88 -7.38 -6.53 12.08
C GLY A 88 -8.38 -5.43 12.44
N SER A 89 -9.53 -5.34 11.76
CA SER A 89 -10.54 -4.32 12.01
C SER A 89 -11.97 -4.87 11.97
N ILE A 90 -12.92 -4.08 12.44
CA ILE A 90 -14.35 -4.38 12.52
C ILE A 90 -15.05 -3.65 11.37
N ARG A 91 -15.81 -4.41 10.58
CA ARG A 91 -16.62 -3.86 9.50
C ARG A 91 -18.10 -3.95 9.84
N THR A 92 -18.79 -2.82 9.74
CA THR A 92 -20.22 -2.71 10.04
C THR A 92 -21.03 -2.76 8.75
N THR A 93 -22.04 -3.62 8.75
CA THR A 93 -23.01 -3.76 7.65
C THR A 93 -24.42 -3.48 8.18
N TYR A 94 -25.25 -2.89 7.34
CA TYR A 94 -26.60 -2.45 7.66
C TYR A 94 -27.62 -3.18 6.80
N GLN A 95 -28.72 -3.60 7.41
CA GLN A 95 -29.81 -4.28 6.71
C GLN A 95 -31.17 -3.85 7.26
N LEU A 96 -32.14 -3.66 6.36
CA LEU A 96 -33.56 -3.49 6.74
C LEU A 96 -34.05 -4.68 7.57
N VAL A 97 -34.64 -4.36 8.72
CA VAL A 97 -35.36 -5.33 9.55
C VAL A 97 -36.52 -5.92 8.76
N GLU A 98 -36.86 -7.18 9.01
CA GLU A 98 -37.87 -7.92 8.26
C GLU A 98 -39.22 -7.19 8.17
N LEU A 99 -39.71 -6.67 9.30
CA LEU A 99 -40.95 -5.89 9.35
C LEU A 99 -40.88 -4.62 8.50
N ALA A 100 -39.77 -3.87 8.60
CA ALA A 100 -39.55 -2.66 7.81
C ALA A 100 -39.54 -2.96 6.31
N ARG A 101 -38.83 -4.03 5.92
CA ARG A 101 -38.80 -4.50 4.53
C ARG A 101 -40.17 -4.89 4.02
N ALA A 102 -40.96 -5.64 4.81
CA ALA A 102 -42.31 -6.05 4.43
C ALA A 102 -43.24 -4.85 4.21
N TYR A 103 -43.23 -3.88 5.14
CA TYR A 103 -44.00 -2.65 5.03
C TYR A 103 -43.62 -1.85 3.76
N LEU A 104 -42.32 -1.59 3.56
CA LEU A 104 -41.84 -0.83 2.41
C LEU A 104 -42.17 -1.53 1.08
N ASN A 105 -42.06 -2.86 1.03
CA ASN A 105 -42.40 -3.63 -0.17
C ASN A 105 -43.90 -3.59 -0.49
N LYS A 106 -44.77 -3.35 0.49
CA LYS A 106 -46.23 -3.27 0.26
C LYS A 106 -46.66 -1.85 -0.11
N HIS A 107 -46.12 -0.83 0.56
CA HIS A 107 -46.63 0.56 0.46
C HIS A 107 -45.71 1.54 -0.28
N HIS A 108 -44.40 1.26 -0.35
CA HIS A 108 -43.39 2.17 -0.89
C HIS A 108 -42.43 1.46 -1.84
N LYS A 109 -42.98 0.74 -2.83
CA LYS A 109 -42.18 0.09 -3.86
C LYS A 109 -41.42 1.16 -4.68
N PRO A 110 -40.10 1.01 -4.89
CA PRO A 110 -39.35 1.91 -5.74
C PRO A 110 -39.89 1.91 -7.17
N SER A 111 -39.80 3.07 -7.84
CA SER A 111 -40.26 3.21 -9.24
C SER A 111 -39.43 2.32 -10.19
N GLN A 112 -39.99 1.97 -11.35
CA GLN A 112 -39.27 1.18 -12.37
C GLN A 112 -37.98 1.85 -12.85
N VAL A 113 -37.96 3.18 -12.93
CA VAL A 113 -36.77 3.96 -13.30
C VAL A 113 -35.68 3.80 -12.23
N THR A 114 -36.06 3.94 -10.97
CA THR A 114 -35.15 3.78 -9.82
C THR A 114 -34.61 2.35 -9.73
N LEU A 115 -35.46 1.34 -9.93
CA LEU A 115 -35.08 -0.07 -9.97
C LEU A 115 -34.05 -0.36 -11.06
N LYS A 116 -34.26 0.20 -12.27
CA LYS A 116 -33.31 0.07 -13.37
C LYS A 116 -31.96 0.69 -13.02
N LYS A 117 -31.94 1.92 -12.47
CA LYS A 117 -30.71 2.60 -12.03
C LYS A 117 -29.91 1.75 -11.04
N PHE A 118 -30.57 1.21 -10.01
CA PHE A 118 -29.87 0.38 -9.01
C PHE A 118 -29.37 -0.95 -9.57
N ARG A 119 -30.16 -1.59 -10.45
CA ARG A 119 -29.71 -2.81 -11.15
C ARG A 119 -28.48 -2.53 -12.02
N ASP A 120 -28.46 -1.42 -12.75
CA ASP A 120 -27.33 -1.03 -13.59
C ASP A 120 -26.07 -0.77 -12.74
N ASN A 121 -26.22 -0.08 -11.60
CA ASN A 121 -25.13 0.13 -10.64
C ASN A 121 -24.62 -1.19 -10.05
N ARG A 122 -25.52 -2.11 -9.65
CA ARG A 122 -25.14 -3.45 -9.17
C ARG A 122 -24.34 -4.22 -10.22
N ASN A 123 -24.78 -4.21 -11.48
CA ASN A 123 -24.09 -4.90 -12.56
C ASN A 123 -22.70 -4.32 -12.81
N LYS A 124 -22.56 -2.98 -12.75
CA LYS A 124 -21.25 -2.31 -12.80
C LYS A 124 -20.35 -2.71 -11.64
N LEU A 125 -20.90 -2.81 -10.43
CA LEU A 125 -20.13 -3.23 -9.26
C LEU A 125 -19.61 -4.66 -9.40
N ASN A 126 -20.46 -5.57 -9.89
CA ASN A 126 -20.08 -6.96 -10.10
C ASN A 126 -19.00 -7.11 -11.19
N SER A 127 -19.14 -6.41 -12.32
CA SER A 127 -18.12 -6.45 -13.39
C SER A 127 -16.78 -5.88 -12.96
N MET A 128 -16.77 -4.88 -12.06
CA MET A 128 -15.52 -4.37 -11.46
C MET A 128 -14.80 -5.43 -10.63
N VAL A 129 -15.53 -6.29 -9.91
CA VAL A 129 -14.94 -7.38 -9.12
C VAL A 129 -14.35 -8.46 -10.03
N GLU A 130 -15.04 -8.81 -11.11
CA GLU A 130 -14.61 -9.87 -12.03
C GLU A 130 -13.34 -9.51 -12.81
N ASN A 131 -13.23 -8.26 -13.29
CA ASN A 131 -12.12 -7.83 -14.16
C ASN A 131 -10.76 -7.70 -13.44
N ASN A 132 -10.73 -7.65 -12.11
CA ASN A 132 -9.55 -7.22 -11.35
C ASN A 132 -8.64 -8.33 -10.82
N ASN A 133 -9.00 -9.60 -11.03
CA ASN A 133 -8.17 -10.74 -10.60
C ASN A 133 -6.84 -10.89 -11.37
N HIS A 134 -6.58 -10.04 -12.37
CA HIS A 134 -5.43 -10.18 -13.28
C HIS A 134 -4.24 -9.25 -13.00
N GLY A 135 -4.37 -8.24 -12.12
CA GLY A 135 -3.35 -7.19 -11.95
C GLY A 135 -2.25 -7.45 -10.90
N PHE A 136 -2.35 -8.52 -10.10
CA PHE A 136 -1.54 -8.71 -8.89
C PHE A 136 -0.20 -9.42 -9.08
N LYS A 137 0.16 -9.81 -10.31
CA LYS A 137 1.06 -10.97 -10.49
C LYS A 137 2.58 -10.72 -10.36
N ASN A 138 3.12 -9.51 -10.54
CA ASN A 138 4.58 -9.41 -10.73
C ASN A 138 5.39 -8.71 -9.62
N ASP A 139 4.81 -7.87 -8.76
CA ASP A 139 5.56 -7.26 -7.66
C ASP A 139 4.64 -6.87 -6.48
N LYS A 140 4.65 -7.70 -5.42
CA LYS A 140 3.80 -7.47 -4.25
C LYS A 140 4.27 -6.29 -3.38
N TYR A 141 5.53 -5.87 -3.50
CA TYR A 141 6.15 -4.79 -2.74
C TYR A 141 6.26 -3.47 -3.51
N ALA A 142 5.77 -3.45 -4.76
CA ALA A 142 5.63 -2.22 -5.52
C ALA A 142 4.73 -1.22 -4.78
N THR A 143 5.17 0.04 -4.71
CA THR A 143 4.43 1.10 -4.01
C THR A 143 3.04 1.37 -4.58
N HIS A 144 2.82 1.09 -5.87
CA HIS A 144 1.54 1.28 -6.55
C HIS A 144 0.61 0.07 -6.48
N ASN A 145 1.06 -1.05 -5.90
CA ASN A 145 0.21 -2.20 -5.68
C ASN A 145 -0.76 -1.89 -4.52
N VAL A 146 -2.02 -2.31 -4.65
CA VAL A 146 -3.08 -2.06 -3.66
C VAL A 146 -3.85 -3.36 -3.45
N LYS A 147 -3.79 -3.93 -2.24
CA LYS A 147 -4.39 -5.25 -1.96
C LYS A 147 -5.90 -5.13 -1.70
N VAL A 148 -6.70 -5.74 -2.56
CA VAL A 148 -8.16 -5.82 -2.39
C VAL A 148 -8.52 -7.04 -1.54
N ARG A 149 -9.24 -6.85 -0.43
CA ARG A 149 -9.66 -7.95 0.46
C ARG A 149 -11.12 -8.36 0.28
N SER A 150 -11.95 -7.44 -0.23
CA SER A 150 -13.40 -7.62 -0.29
C SER A 150 -14.03 -6.86 -1.45
N LYS A 151 -15.32 -7.12 -1.70
CA LYS A 151 -16.12 -6.39 -2.69
C LYS A 151 -16.21 -4.89 -2.42
N SER A 152 -16.16 -4.45 -1.17
CA SER A 152 -16.22 -3.02 -0.83
C SER A 152 -14.86 -2.36 -0.96
N ASP A 153 -13.79 -3.06 -0.59
CA ASP A 153 -12.41 -2.63 -0.84
C ASP A 153 -12.18 -2.42 -2.35
N GLN A 154 -12.87 -3.18 -3.21
CA GLN A 154 -12.80 -3.03 -4.67
C GLN A 154 -13.39 -1.69 -5.16
N ILE A 155 -14.41 -1.15 -4.48
CA ILE A 155 -14.97 0.18 -4.77
C ILE A 155 -13.91 1.24 -4.47
N ILE A 156 -13.33 1.17 -3.27
CA ILE A 156 -12.32 2.10 -2.79
C ILE A 156 -11.02 1.97 -3.60
N PHE A 157 -10.64 0.76 -3.97
CA PHE A 157 -9.46 0.47 -4.78
C PHE A 157 -9.39 1.27 -6.08
N LYS A 158 -10.52 1.42 -6.78
CA LYS A 158 -10.55 2.20 -8.02
C LYS A 158 -10.20 3.67 -7.76
N ARG A 159 -10.77 4.24 -6.69
CA ARG A 159 -10.46 5.61 -6.23
C ARG A 159 -9.02 5.73 -5.76
N LEU A 160 -8.50 4.75 -5.04
CA LEU A 160 -7.10 4.73 -4.61
C LEU A 160 -6.12 4.68 -5.80
N ARG A 161 -6.46 3.96 -6.88
CA ARG A 161 -5.67 3.99 -8.12
C ARG A 161 -5.68 5.36 -8.79
N GLU A 162 -6.83 6.02 -8.81
CA GLU A 162 -6.99 7.39 -9.32
C GLU A 162 -6.14 8.37 -8.49
N ALA A 163 -6.21 8.27 -7.15
CA ALA A 163 -5.37 9.06 -6.25
C ALA A 163 -3.87 8.82 -6.49
N LEU A 164 -3.44 7.56 -6.63
CA LEU A 164 -2.04 7.22 -6.94
C LEU A 164 -1.57 7.81 -8.27
N GLN A 165 -2.44 7.87 -9.27
CA GLN A 165 -2.14 8.49 -10.56
C GLN A 165 -1.96 10.01 -10.40
N HIS A 166 -2.87 10.68 -9.69
CA HIS A 166 -2.74 12.11 -9.41
C HIS A 166 -1.52 12.46 -8.56
N ILE A 167 -1.15 11.60 -7.59
CA ILE A 167 0.12 11.76 -6.83
C ILE A 167 1.32 11.70 -7.77
N LYS A 168 1.30 10.80 -8.75
CA LYS A 168 2.39 10.66 -9.74
C LYS A 168 2.47 11.87 -10.67
N GLU A 169 1.33 12.44 -11.04
CA GLU A 169 1.21 13.63 -11.89
C GLU A 169 1.52 14.94 -11.13
N GLY A 170 1.55 14.91 -9.80
CA GLY A 170 1.75 16.09 -8.95
C GLY A 170 0.47 16.88 -8.66
N SER A 171 -0.70 16.37 -9.07
CA SER A 171 -2.02 16.96 -8.78
C SER A 171 -2.46 16.63 -7.35
N TYR A 172 -1.76 17.20 -6.37
CA TYR A 172 -1.93 16.84 -4.97
C TYR A 172 -3.30 17.20 -4.38
N ASP A 173 -3.92 18.30 -4.83
CA ASP A 173 -5.21 18.74 -4.26
C ASP A 173 -6.32 17.71 -4.57
N ILE A 174 -6.39 17.26 -5.82
CA ILE A 174 -7.33 16.21 -6.26
C ILE A 174 -7.02 14.89 -5.56
N ALA A 175 -5.75 14.52 -5.44
CA ALA A 175 -5.36 13.31 -4.74
C ALA A 175 -5.81 13.34 -3.27
N TYR A 176 -5.68 14.48 -2.59
CA TYR A 176 -6.11 14.64 -1.21
C TYR A 176 -7.62 14.51 -1.05
N GLU A 177 -8.42 15.16 -1.91
CA GLU A 177 -9.89 15.05 -1.90
C GLU A 177 -10.35 13.60 -2.07
N ILE A 178 -9.77 12.87 -3.02
CA ILE A 178 -10.09 11.46 -3.25
C ILE A 178 -9.72 10.62 -2.03
N LEU A 179 -8.54 10.85 -1.43
CA LEU A 179 -8.10 10.08 -0.26
C LEU A 179 -8.97 10.37 0.96
N GLU A 180 -9.38 11.62 1.16
CA GLU A 180 -10.28 12.01 2.25
C GLU A 180 -11.66 11.33 2.10
N GLU A 181 -12.20 11.26 0.87
CA GLU A 181 -13.42 10.51 0.57
C GLU A 181 -13.23 9.01 0.88
N CYS A 182 -12.11 8.43 0.46
CA CYS A 182 -11.80 7.02 0.73
C CYS A 182 -11.72 6.73 2.24
N GLN A 183 -11.15 7.63 3.03
CA GLN A 183 -11.04 7.47 4.48
C GLN A 183 -12.39 7.60 5.17
N LYS A 184 -13.27 8.48 4.70
CA LYS A 184 -14.65 8.57 5.20
C LYS A 184 -15.46 7.32 4.90
N LEU A 185 -15.24 6.69 3.74
CA LEU A 185 -15.95 5.50 3.30
C LEU A 185 -15.42 4.19 3.93
N SER A 186 -14.11 4.08 4.12
CA SER A 186 -13.46 2.87 4.64
C SER A 186 -12.26 3.19 5.53
N PRO A 187 -12.50 3.73 6.74
CA PRO A 187 -11.42 4.04 7.70
C PRO A 187 -10.64 2.79 8.14
N GLU A 188 -11.24 1.60 8.05
CA GLU A 188 -10.63 0.31 8.39
C GLU A 188 -9.73 -0.28 7.29
N TYR A 189 -9.74 0.30 6.10
CA TYR A 189 -8.98 -0.21 4.99
C TYR A 189 -7.56 0.37 5.02
N TYR A 190 -6.63 -0.44 5.53
CA TYR A 190 -5.24 -0.03 5.76
C TYR A 190 -4.56 0.58 4.51
N GLU A 191 -4.98 0.18 3.30
CA GLU A 191 -4.46 0.73 2.04
C GLU A 191 -4.75 2.22 1.89
N VAL A 192 -5.86 2.72 2.44
CA VAL A 192 -6.20 4.15 2.47
C VAL A 192 -5.16 4.91 3.29
N ALA A 193 -4.92 4.47 4.53
CA ALA A 193 -3.90 5.05 5.41
C ALA A 193 -2.50 4.97 4.77
N ARG A 194 -2.14 3.81 4.19
CA ARG A 194 -0.86 3.66 3.50
C ARG A 194 -0.69 4.63 2.33
N ILE A 195 -1.72 4.83 1.51
CA ILE A 195 -1.62 5.75 0.36
C ILE A 195 -1.62 7.20 0.83
N PHE A 196 -2.32 7.55 1.91
CA PHE A 196 -2.12 8.83 2.59
C PHE A 196 -0.67 9.02 3.05
N ALA A 197 -0.06 7.98 3.62
CA ALA A 197 1.35 8.03 4.01
C ALA A 197 2.25 8.32 2.81
N PHE A 198 2.01 7.65 1.68
CA PHE A 198 2.73 7.90 0.43
C PHE A 198 2.47 9.31 -0.13
N PHE A 199 1.24 9.81 -0.06
CA PHE A 199 0.89 11.18 -0.43
C PHE A 199 1.68 12.21 0.38
N HIS A 200 1.66 12.09 1.71
CA HIS A 200 2.39 12.98 2.61
C HIS A 200 3.90 12.87 2.41
N GLN A 201 4.43 11.66 2.20
CA GLN A 201 5.82 11.45 1.84
C GLN A 201 6.20 12.21 0.56
N LYS A 202 5.36 12.19 -0.48
CA LYS A 202 5.61 12.90 -1.74
C LYS A 202 5.51 14.42 -1.60
N ARG A 203 4.69 14.89 -0.67
CA ARG A 203 4.57 16.30 -0.28
C ARG A 203 5.71 16.81 0.61
N GLY A 204 6.52 15.91 1.17
CA GLY A 204 7.56 16.25 2.15
C GLY A 204 7.05 16.39 3.60
N ASN A 205 5.79 16.03 3.84
CA ASN A 205 5.14 16.06 5.15
C ASN A 205 5.46 14.76 5.90
N TYR A 206 6.67 14.62 6.42
CA TYR A 206 7.14 13.35 6.98
C TYR A 206 6.45 12.96 8.29
N THR A 207 6.04 13.92 9.11
CA THR A 207 5.28 13.68 10.35
C THR A 207 3.96 12.97 10.07
N GLU A 208 3.14 13.51 9.18
CA GLU A 208 1.85 12.92 8.81
C GLU A 208 2.03 11.63 8.02
N ALA A 209 3.12 11.50 7.24
CA ALA A 209 3.45 10.25 6.58
C ALA A 209 3.70 9.12 7.59
N ARG A 210 4.47 9.40 8.65
CA ARG A 210 4.75 8.44 9.73
C ARG A 210 3.45 8.01 10.43
N GLU A 211 2.63 8.96 10.87
CA GLU A 211 1.36 8.68 11.55
C GLU A 211 0.46 7.77 10.71
N ASN A 212 0.39 8.01 9.40
CA ASN A 212 -0.41 7.20 8.49
C ASN A 212 0.19 5.80 8.24
N TYR A 213 1.52 5.64 8.22
CA TYR A 213 2.14 4.32 8.18
C TYR A 213 1.87 3.53 9.46
N GLU A 214 1.96 4.18 10.62
CA GLU A 214 1.65 3.55 11.92
C GLU A 214 0.18 3.15 12.01
N LEU A 215 -0.74 4.00 11.55
CA LEU A 215 -2.16 3.67 11.44
C LEU A 215 -2.39 2.47 10.53
N ALA A 216 -1.75 2.45 9.34
CA ALA A 216 -1.88 1.32 8.43
C ALA A 216 -1.41 0.00 9.08
N ILE A 217 -0.28 0.03 9.81
CA ILE A 217 0.25 -1.13 10.53
C ILE A 217 -0.69 -1.56 11.67
N ALA A 218 -1.26 -0.62 12.41
CA ALA A 218 -2.23 -0.92 13.47
C ALA A 218 -3.48 -1.61 12.92
N LEU A 219 -3.95 -1.21 11.73
CA LEU A 219 -5.10 -1.82 11.04
C LEU A 219 -4.80 -3.22 10.46
N ALA A 220 -3.53 -3.54 10.19
CA ALA A 220 -3.13 -4.80 9.56
C ALA A 220 -1.69 -5.24 9.96
N PRO A 221 -1.48 -5.66 11.23
CA PRO A 221 -0.15 -5.90 11.79
C PRO A 221 0.62 -7.04 11.10
N ASP A 222 -0.10 -8.04 10.57
CA ASP A 222 0.50 -9.22 9.93
C ASP A 222 0.79 -9.01 8.42
N THR A 223 0.89 -7.76 7.97
CA THR A 223 1.13 -7.42 6.56
C THR A 223 2.59 -7.00 6.35
N PRO A 224 3.47 -7.88 5.83
CA PRO A 224 4.90 -7.58 5.67
C PRO A 224 5.17 -6.37 4.77
N GLN A 225 4.30 -6.12 3.79
CA GLN A 225 4.41 -4.99 2.88
C GLN A 225 4.37 -3.64 3.63
N LEU A 226 3.55 -3.51 4.68
CA LEU A 226 3.45 -2.28 5.45
C LEU A 226 4.75 -1.99 6.21
N LEU A 227 5.31 -3.00 6.85
CA LEU A 227 6.61 -2.90 7.52
C LEU A 227 7.73 -2.58 6.52
N PHE A 228 7.72 -3.21 5.34
CA PHE A 228 8.67 -2.92 4.28
C PHE A 228 8.57 -1.48 3.76
N TRP A 229 7.37 -1.01 3.43
CA TRP A 229 7.16 0.35 2.93
C TRP A 229 7.50 1.40 3.99
N PHE A 230 7.15 1.13 5.25
CA PHE A 230 7.51 2.01 6.36
C PHE A 230 9.02 2.04 6.58
N GLY A 231 9.70 0.90 6.62
CA GLY A 231 11.16 0.83 6.71
C GLY A 231 11.86 1.60 5.58
N LYS A 232 11.36 1.49 4.35
CA LYS A 232 11.86 2.27 3.21
C LYS A 232 11.65 3.77 3.41
N PHE A 233 10.49 4.19 3.90
CA PHE A 233 10.22 5.58 4.24
C PHE A 233 11.18 6.10 5.31
N ILE A 234 11.31 5.41 6.44
CA ILE A 234 12.22 5.78 7.54
C ILE A 234 13.66 5.92 7.01
N MET A 235 14.15 4.93 6.27
CA MET A 235 15.52 4.93 5.74
C MET A 235 15.78 6.10 4.78
N THR A 236 14.79 6.49 3.96
CA THR A 236 15.01 7.44 2.85
C THR A 236 14.61 8.88 3.18
N CYS A 237 13.57 9.07 3.98
CA CYS A 237 13.01 10.38 4.31
C CYS A 237 13.45 10.86 5.69
N GLU A 238 13.50 9.96 6.67
CA GLU A 238 13.83 10.31 8.06
C GLU A 238 15.30 10.05 8.41
N GLN A 239 15.99 9.26 7.60
CA GLN A 239 17.41 8.90 7.75
C GLN A 239 17.73 8.17 9.07
N ASP A 240 16.72 7.61 9.74
CA ASP A 240 16.89 6.74 10.91
C ASP A 240 17.12 5.30 10.47
N LEU A 241 18.40 4.95 10.31
CA LEU A 241 18.80 3.66 9.78
C LEU A 241 18.46 2.49 10.73
N ASP A 242 18.61 2.69 12.03
CA ASP A 242 18.38 1.65 13.03
C ASP A 242 16.91 1.26 13.08
N SER A 243 16.01 2.25 13.12
CA SER A 243 14.57 2.01 13.06
C SER A 243 14.15 1.36 11.74
N ALA A 244 14.74 1.78 10.61
CA ALA A 244 14.45 1.16 9.32
C ALA A 244 14.84 -0.32 9.26
N ILE A 245 16.02 -0.67 9.80
CA ILE A 245 16.48 -2.07 9.89
C ILE A 245 15.51 -2.90 10.73
N GLN A 246 15.05 -2.39 11.88
CA GLN A 246 14.05 -3.08 12.71
C GLN A 246 12.76 -3.37 11.94
N LYS A 247 12.26 -2.41 11.14
CA LYS A 247 11.06 -2.63 10.31
C LYS A 247 11.31 -3.65 9.20
N PHE A 248 12.47 -3.62 8.54
CA PHE A 248 12.83 -4.61 7.54
C PHE A 248 13.02 -6.01 8.12
N GLU A 249 13.63 -6.14 9.30
CA GLU A 249 13.75 -7.43 9.99
C GLU A 249 12.38 -7.98 10.40
N ALA A 250 11.47 -7.12 10.89
CA ALA A 250 10.10 -7.52 11.18
C ALA A 250 9.35 -7.97 9.91
N ALA A 251 9.53 -7.26 8.78
CA ALA A 251 8.98 -7.67 7.50
C ALA A 251 9.56 -9.02 7.03
N HIS A 252 10.87 -9.21 7.17
CA HIS A 252 11.57 -10.45 6.78
C HIS A 252 11.14 -11.65 7.63
N LYS A 253 10.82 -11.45 8.91
CA LYS A 253 10.25 -12.51 9.77
C LYS A 253 8.88 -13.00 9.27
N LEU A 254 8.06 -12.10 8.73
CA LEU A 254 6.74 -12.42 8.18
C LEU A 254 6.82 -12.99 6.75
N ASP A 255 7.85 -12.62 5.98
CA ASP A 255 8.03 -13.06 4.59
C ASP A 255 9.51 -13.22 4.23
N SER A 256 10.12 -14.29 4.76
CA SER A 256 11.55 -14.57 4.61
C SER A 256 11.95 -14.94 3.18
N GLY A 257 10.99 -15.38 2.37
CA GLY A 257 11.21 -15.78 0.98
C GLY A 257 11.24 -14.61 -0.01
N SER A 258 11.04 -13.36 0.44
CA SER A 258 11.01 -12.20 -0.47
C SER A 258 12.40 -11.63 -0.77
N PRO A 259 12.82 -11.62 -2.04
CA PRO A 259 14.04 -10.95 -2.46
C PRO A 259 13.98 -9.42 -2.28
N GLU A 260 12.81 -8.79 -2.49
CA GLU A 260 12.65 -7.34 -2.24
C GLU A 260 13.01 -6.94 -0.80
N ILE A 261 12.54 -7.70 0.20
CA ILE A 261 12.87 -7.42 1.60
C ILE A 261 14.36 -7.66 1.84
N SER A 262 14.87 -8.84 1.46
CA SER A 262 16.25 -9.23 1.73
C SER A 262 17.27 -8.27 1.10
N VAL A 263 17.06 -7.83 -0.14
CA VAL A 263 17.94 -6.85 -0.80
C VAL A 263 17.90 -5.49 -0.11
N ASN A 264 16.72 -5.01 0.31
CA ASN A 264 16.63 -3.72 1.00
C ASN A 264 17.17 -3.78 2.43
N LEU A 265 16.97 -4.89 3.14
CA LEU A 265 17.58 -5.13 4.45
C LEU A 265 19.11 -5.20 4.34
N ALA A 266 19.65 -5.92 3.35
CA ALA A 266 21.08 -5.98 3.08
C ALA A 266 21.66 -4.58 2.76
N ARG A 267 20.94 -3.76 1.99
CA ARG A 267 21.33 -2.37 1.74
C ARG A 267 21.36 -1.54 3.01
N ALA A 268 20.35 -1.67 3.87
CA ALA A 268 20.31 -0.95 5.15
C ALA A 268 21.48 -1.38 6.07
N GLN A 269 21.71 -2.69 6.21
CA GLN A 269 22.81 -3.24 6.99
C GLN A 269 24.20 -2.85 6.44
N MET A 270 24.35 -2.80 5.12
CA MET A 270 25.57 -2.29 4.47
C MET A 270 25.82 -0.82 4.81
N ILE A 271 24.78 0.02 4.85
CA ILE A 271 24.92 1.43 5.26
C ILE A 271 25.26 1.52 6.76
N GLN A 272 24.84 0.55 7.57
CA GLN A 272 25.15 0.43 9.00
C GLN A 272 26.52 -0.25 9.26
N HIS A 273 27.34 -0.47 8.24
CA HIS A 273 28.64 -1.15 8.32
C HIS A 273 28.56 -2.63 8.78
N SER A 274 27.37 -3.23 8.81
CA SER A 274 27.16 -4.65 9.09
C SER A 274 27.34 -5.51 7.82
N PHE A 275 28.55 -5.49 7.25
CA PHE A 275 28.86 -6.08 5.94
C PHE A 275 28.63 -7.60 5.89
N ASP A 276 29.01 -8.34 6.93
CA ASP A 276 28.87 -9.80 6.97
C ASP A 276 27.40 -10.22 6.89
N ARG A 277 26.52 -9.55 7.66
CA ARG A 277 25.07 -9.82 7.65
C ARG A 277 24.45 -9.46 6.30
N ALA A 278 24.84 -8.32 5.73
CA ALA A 278 24.39 -7.90 4.42
C ALA A 278 24.77 -8.91 3.33
N HIS A 279 26.00 -9.42 3.36
CA HIS A 279 26.49 -10.42 2.41
C HIS A 279 25.75 -11.76 2.56
N GLN A 280 25.50 -12.21 3.79
CA GLN A 280 24.73 -13.43 4.06
C GLN A 280 23.31 -13.37 3.48
N LEU A 281 22.63 -12.22 3.62
CA LEU A 281 21.30 -12.02 3.06
C LEU A 281 21.30 -12.06 1.52
N LEU A 282 22.30 -11.47 0.87
CA LEU A 282 22.40 -11.50 -0.59
C LEU A 282 22.72 -12.91 -1.10
N GLU A 283 23.58 -13.67 -0.43
CA GLU A 283 23.87 -15.07 -0.78
C GLU A 283 22.61 -15.94 -0.77
N GLN A 284 21.71 -15.73 0.19
CA GLN A 284 20.41 -16.42 0.23
C GLN A 284 19.53 -16.11 -0.99
N CYS A 285 19.67 -14.91 -1.58
CA CYS A 285 18.92 -14.50 -2.76
C CYS A 285 19.58 -14.90 -4.10
N ASN A 286 20.83 -15.35 -4.08
CA ASN A 286 21.64 -15.58 -5.28
C ASN A 286 20.99 -16.58 -6.25
N ALA A 287 20.41 -17.67 -5.74
CA ALA A 287 19.72 -18.68 -6.56
C ALA A 287 18.52 -18.12 -7.33
N THR A 288 17.86 -17.08 -6.78
CA THR A 288 16.70 -16.43 -7.40
C THR A 288 17.06 -15.18 -8.20
N ALA A 289 18.33 -14.75 -8.19
CA ALA A 289 18.78 -13.47 -8.74
C ALA A 289 18.45 -13.30 -10.23
N SER A 290 18.53 -14.37 -11.02
CA SER A 290 18.20 -14.37 -12.45
C SER A 290 16.70 -14.21 -12.74
N SER A 291 15.84 -14.57 -11.79
CA SER A 291 14.37 -14.50 -11.91
C SER A 291 13.78 -13.18 -11.37
N LEU A 292 14.61 -12.30 -10.81
CA LEU A 292 14.16 -11.02 -10.27
C LEU A 292 13.74 -10.03 -11.36
N SER A 293 12.86 -9.10 -11.00
CA SER A 293 12.53 -7.94 -11.85
C SER A 293 13.81 -7.15 -12.18
N ASP A 294 13.89 -6.54 -13.36
CA ASP A 294 15.11 -5.84 -13.80
C ASP A 294 15.58 -4.78 -12.79
N HIS A 295 14.63 -4.07 -12.17
CA HIS A 295 14.93 -3.07 -11.14
C HIS A 295 15.56 -3.71 -9.90
N LEU A 296 14.94 -4.75 -9.35
CA LEU A 296 15.45 -5.42 -8.16
C LEU A 296 16.77 -6.15 -8.46
N ARG A 297 16.89 -6.76 -9.64
CA ARG A 297 18.11 -7.41 -10.12
C ARG A 297 19.27 -6.41 -10.15
N GLY A 298 19.04 -5.22 -10.70
CA GLY A 298 20.01 -4.13 -10.67
C GLY A 298 20.38 -3.71 -9.24
N MET A 299 19.41 -3.59 -8.34
CA MET A 299 19.66 -3.27 -6.92
C MET A 299 20.48 -4.34 -6.21
N TYR A 300 20.19 -5.62 -6.45
CA TYR A 300 20.90 -6.76 -5.88
C TYR A 300 22.38 -6.68 -6.22
N TYR A 301 22.72 -6.66 -7.51
CA TYR A 301 24.10 -6.65 -7.98
C TYR A 301 24.85 -5.37 -7.59
N ASP A 302 24.18 -4.22 -7.66
CA ASP A 302 24.73 -2.95 -7.17
C ASP A 302 25.08 -3.05 -5.68
N THR A 303 24.24 -3.68 -4.87
CA THR A 303 24.50 -3.86 -3.43
C THR A 303 25.66 -4.81 -3.20
N THR A 304 25.74 -5.93 -3.93
CA THR A 304 26.87 -6.88 -3.84
C THR A 304 28.21 -6.18 -4.08
N VAL A 305 28.32 -5.38 -5.14
CA VAL A 305 29.56 -4.62 -5.43
C VAL A 305 29.82 -3.55 -4.37
N GLN A 306 28.77 -2.88 -3.87
CA GLN A 306 28.90 -1.83 -2.87
C GLN A 306 29.40 -2.30 -1.51
N ILE A 307 29.02 -3.51 -1.09
CA ILE A 307 29.50 -4.10 0.16
C ILE A 307 31.03 -4.13 0.17
N HIS A 308 31.64 -4.65 -0.89
CA HIS A 308 33.09 -4.83 -0.94
C HIS A 308 33.89 -3.52 -0.89
N TYR A 309 33.52 -2.49 -1.66
CA TYR A 309 34.30 -1.24 -1.61
C TYR A 309 34.03 -0.43 -0.33
N ARG A 310 32.82 -0.50 0.25
CA ARG A 310 32.54 0.16 1.54
C ARG A 310 33.30 -0.53 2.68
N GLN A 311 33.36 -1.86 2.64
CA GLN A 311 34.17 -2.65 3.57
C GLN A 311 35.66 -2.33 3.41
N ALA A 312 36.15 -2.15 2.18
CA ALA A 312 37.51 -1.69 1.94
C ALA A 312 37.79 -0.29 2.54
N ASP A 313 36.83 0.64 2.46
CA ASP A 313 36.97 1.98 3.04
C ASP A 313 36.96 1.94 4.57
N ASP A 314 36.16 1.06 5.16
CA ASP A 314 36.11 0.82 6.62
C ASP A 314 37.44 0.22 7.13
N PHE A 315 37.98 -0.78 6.43
CA PHE A 315 39.30 -1.35 6.74
C PHE A 315 40.43 -0.35 6.53
N CYS A 316 40.38 0.45 5.47
CA CYS A 316 41.33 1.52 5.22
C CYS A 316 41.33 2.54 6.36
N SER A 317 40.14 2.93 6.85
CA SER A 317 39.98 3.85 7.97
C SER A 317 40.48 3.27 9.29
N SER A 318 40.39 1.95 9.44
CA SER A 318 40.89 1.20 10.60
C SER A 318 42.38 0.83 10.52
N GLY A 319 43.09 1.22 9.45
CA GLY A 319 44.51 0.89 9.25
C GLY A 319 44.80 -0.56 8.82
N ARG A 320 43.76 -1.34 8.47
CA ARG A 320 43.86 -2.74 8.05
C ARG A 320 44.11 -2.83 6.54
N THR A 321 45.29 -2.41 6.11
CA THR A 321 45.65 -2.24 4.69
C THR A 321 45.51 -3.51 3.86
N THR A 322 45.95 -4.65 4.39
CA THR A 322 45.87 -5.95 3.67
C THR A 322 44.44 -6.35 3.38
N GLU A 323 43.55 -6.17 4.36
CA GLU A 323 42.14 -6.53 4.26
C GLU A 323 41.36 -5.57 3.36
N ALA A 324 41.74 -4.28 3.38
CA ALA A 324 41.20 -3.31 2.44
C ALA A 324 41.55 -3.69 0.98
N ILE A 325 42.78 -4.13 0.72
CA ILE A 325 43.20 -4.59 -0.62
C ILE A 325 42.47 -5.87 -1.02
N THR A 326 42.27 -6.84 -0.10
CA THR A 326 41.49 -8.04 -0.43
C THR A 326 40.05 -7.70 -0.77
N SER A 327 39.40 -6.82 0.00
CA SER A 327 38.02 -6.38 -0.30
C SER A 327 37.91 -5.65 -1.64
N LEU A 328 38.92 -4.87 -2.05
CA LEU A 328 38.96 -4.28 -3.40
C LEU A 328 39.11 -5.32 -4.52
N ASN A 329 39.85 -6.39 -4.27
CA ASN A 329 39.95 -7.50 -5.24
C ASN A 329 38.63 -8.28 -5.32
N ASP A 330 37.96 -8.51 -4.19
CA ASP A 330 36.64 -9.15 -4.16
C ASP A 330 35.59 -8.31 -4.89
N MET A 331 35.67 -6.97 -4.79
CA MET A 331 34.85 -6.06 -5.59
C MET A 331 35.05 -6.28 -7.10
N ILE A 332 36.30 -6.40 -7.57
CA ILE A 332 36.59 -6.64 -9.00
C ILE A 332 36.03 -8.00 -9.43
N LEU A 333 36.20 -9.03 -8.60
CA LEU A 333 35.65 -10.36 -8.87
C LEU A 333 34.12 -10.35 -8.95
N ALA A 334 33.45 -9.67 -8.00
CA ALA A 334 32.01 -9.50 -8.01
C ALA A 334 31.53 -8.75 -9.26
N PHE A 335 32.23 -7.70 -9.67
CA PHE A 335 31.92 -6.95 -10.90
C PHE A 335 32.09 -7.81 -12.17
N ASN A 336 33.14 -8.60 -12.26
CA ASN A 336 33.39 -9.45 -13.43
C ASN A 336 32.39 -10.61 -13.55
N ARG A 337 31.72 -11.00 -12.45
CA ARG A 337 30.64 -11.99 -12.44
C ARG A 337 29.27 -11.43 -12.84
N LEU A 338 29.16 -10.12 -13.04
CA LEU A 338 27.90 -9.49 -13.40
C LEU A 338 27.43 -9.94 -14.79
N PRO A 339 26.12 -10.20 -14.96
CA PRO A 339 25.50 -10.36 -16.27
C PRO A 339 25.76 -9.13 -17.16
N SER A 340 26.01 -9.36 -18.46
CA SER A 340 26.39 -8.30 -19.41
C SER A 340 25.33 -7.20 -19.55
N ASP A 341 24.05 -7.53 -19.37
CA ASP A 341 22.90 -6.62 -19.38
C ASP A 341 22.87 -5.65 -18.19
N ILE A 342 23.51 -6.00 -17.08
CA ILE A 342 23.50 -5.22 -15.82
C ILE A 342 24.78 -4.42 -15.64
N SER A 343 25.86 -4.86 -16.29
CA SER A 343 27.16 -4.18 -16.32
C SER A 343 27.11 -2.74 -16.85
N ASP A 344 25.95 -2.30 -17.34
CA ASP A 344 25.71 -0.99 -17.93
C ASP A 344 25.86 0.18 -16.93
N GLN A 345 25.87 1.39 -17.50
CA GLN A 345 26.24 2.72 -16.95
C GLN A 345 26.03 2.99 -15.44
N TYR A 346 25.05 2.37 -14.78
CA TYR A 346 24.70 2.62 -13.38
C TYR A 346 25.75 2.12 -12.37
N ILE A 347 26.18 0.86 -12.46
CA ILE A 347 27.16 0.28 -11.51
C ILE A 347 28.56 0.86 -11.77
N ARG A 348 28.95 0.97 -13.06
CA ARG A 348 30.23 1.59 -13.47
C ARG A 348 30.39 3.02 -12.95
N GLY A 349 29.31 3.81 -12.90
CA GLY A 349 29.35 5.16 -12.35
C GLY A 349 29.76 5.21 -10.88
N LYS A 350 29.38 4.19 -10.10
CA LYS A 350 29.64 4.14 -8.65
C LYS A 350 31.00 3.55 -8.30
N LEU A 351 31.63 2.79 -9.19
CA LEU A 351 33.00 2.29 -9.00
C LEU A 351 34.00 3.43 -8.75
N SER A 352 33.75 4.61 -9.32
CA SER A 352 34.57 5.81 -9.08
C SER A 352 34.70 6.20 -7.61
N LYS A 353 33.77 5.78 -6.73
CA LYS A 353 33.85 6.03 -5.29
C LYS A 353 35.00 5.28 -4.62
N ALA A 354 35.39 4.12 -5.15
CA ALA A 354 36.51 3.32 -4.63
C ALA A 354 37.87 3.99 -4.89
N ASN A 355 37.96 4.93 -5.86
CA ASN A 355 39.21 5.62 -6.18
C ASN A 355 39.77 6.37 -4.97
N LEU A 356 38.93 6.97 -4.13
CA LEU A 356 39.39 7.71 -2.96
C LEU A 356 40.11 6.78 -1.97
N THR A 357 39.52 5.60 -1.74
CA THR A 357 40.10 4.56 -0.88
C THR A 357 41.41 4.03 -1.45
N VAL A 358 41.47 3.74 -2.76
CA VAL A 358 42.71 3.30 -3.44
C VAL A 358 43.82 4.34 -3.30
N GLN A 359 43.52 5.63 -3.50
CA GLN A 359 44.49 6.72 -3.36
C GLN A 359 45.00 6.90 -1.92
N ARG A 360 44.13 6.70 -0.92
CA ARG A 360 44.53 6.68 0.49
C ARG A 360 45.46 5.50 0.77
N LEU A 361 45.11 4.30 0.29
CA LEU A 361 45.91 3.10 0.47
C LEU A 361 47.30 3.26 -0.17
N LEU A 362 47.39 3.77 -1.41
CA LEU A 362 48.66 4.04 -2.11
C LEU A 362 49.61 4.96 -1.32
N ARG A 363 49.07 5.94 -0.57
CA ARG A 363 49.88 6.83 0.29
C ARG A 363 50.36 6.15 1.57
N SER A 364 49.57 5.23 2.10
CA SER A 364 49.85 4.53 3.36
C SER A 364 50.68 3.25 3.19
N CYS A 365 50.74 2.70 1.98
CA CYS A 365 51.34 1.40 1.74
C CYS A 365 52.86 1.51 1.53
N THR A 366 53.62 0.73 2.28
CA THR A 366 55.09 0.65 2.17
C THR A 366 55.57 -0.61 1.46
N ASP A 367 54.70 -1.61 1.28
CA ASP A 367 55.03 -2.88 0.64
C ASP A 367 54.92 -2.79 -0.89
N ALA A 368 55.97 -3.26 -1.59
CA ALA A 368 56.06 -3.21 -3.04
C ALA A 368 54.98 -4.08 -3.73
N THR A 369 54.63 -5.23 -3.16
CA THR A 369 53.63 -6.14 -3.71
C THR A 369 52.23 -5.53 -3.65
N SER A 370 51.89 -4.99 -2.49
CA SER A 370 50.61 -4.32 -2.23
C SER A 370 50.46 -3.04 -3.06
N SER A 371 51.55 -2.27 -3.23
CA SER A 371 51.58 -1.08 -4.09
C SER A 371 51.32 -1.42 -5.56
N LYS A 372 51.94 -2.49 -6.08
CA LYS A 372 51.69 -2.97 -7.44
C LYS A 372 50.22 -3.37 -7.64
N ASN A 373 49.65 -4.13 -6.70
CA ASN A 373 48.24 -4.53 -6.76
C ASN A 373 47.29 -3.30 -6.76
N LEU A 374 47.55 -2.32 -5.90
CA LEU A 374 46.77 -1.07 -5.87
C LEU A 374 46.87 -0.27 -7.17
N HIS A 375 48.03 -0.27 -7.83
CA HIS A 375 48.18 0.33 -9.17
C HIS A 375 47.35 -0.41 -10.23
N GLU A 376 47.36 -1.75 -10.24
CA GLU A 376 46.53 -2.55 -11.13
C GLU A 376 45.02 -2.30 -10.90
N ILE A 377 44.59 -2.22 -9.64
CA ILE A 377 43.22 -1.85 -9.26
C ILE A 377 42.87 -0.44 -9.75
N SER A 378 43.78 0.53 -9.59
CA SER A 378 43.58 1.91 -10.04
C SER A 378 43.41 1.99 -11.57
N GLU A 379 44.27 1.30 -12.33
CA GLU A 379 44.17 1.24 -13.79
C GLU A 379 42.85 0.59 -14.25
N TRP A 380 42.44 -0.49 -13.57
CA TRP A 380 41.17 -1.15 -13.84
C TRP A 380 39.97 -0.21 -13.60
N LEU A 381 39.97 0.52 -12.47
CA LEU A 381 38.93 1.50 -12.15
C LEU A 381 38.88 2.63 -13.18
N GLU A 382 40.02 3.13 -13.65
CA GLU A 382 40.08 4.13 -14.71
C GLU A 382 39.53 3.60 -16.03
N ARG A 383 39.86 2.37 -16.41
CA ARG A 383 39.36 1.76 -17.65
C ARG A 383 37.85 1.59 -17.63
N GLU A 384 37.30 0.99 -16.57
CA GLU A 384 35.86 0.73 -16.46
C GLU A 384 35.06 2.03 -16.27
N SER A 385 35.61 3.02 -15.55
CA SER A 385 34.96 4.32 -15.41
C SER A 385 34.96 5.13 -16.71
N ARG A 386 35.98 5.01 -17.58
CA ARG A 386 36.04 5.65 -18.90
C ARG A 386 35.18 4.93 -19.95
N ALA A 387 34.92 3.64 -19.80
CA ALA A 387 33.99 2.90 -20.66
C ALA A 387 32.57 3.52 -20.70
N LYS A 388 32.24 4.32 -19.67
CA LYS A 388 31.10 5.25 -19.60
C LYS A 388 30.92 6.17 -20.83
N SER A 389 32.00 6.51 -21.54
CA SER A 389 32.01 7.52 -22.62
C SER A 389 31.63 6.98 -24.01
N LYS A 390 31.92 5.71 -24.30
CA LYS A 390 31.75 5.16 -25.67
C LYS A 390 30.31 4.73 -25.97
N ALA A 391 29.56 4.25 -24.99
CA ALA A 391 28.18 3.79 -25.19
C ALA A 391 27.20 4.94 -25.48
N THR A 392 27.52 6.17 -25.05
CA THR A 392 26.66 7.36 -25.26
C THR A 392 26.75 7.92 -26.68
N ARG A 393 27.76 7.55 -27.47
CA ARG A 393 27.94 8.03 -28.85
C ARG A 393 27.28 7.14 -29.92
N SER A 394 26.70 5.99 -29.55
CA SER A 394 26.07 5.08 -30.51
C SER A 394 24.53 4.98 -30.37
N ARG A 395 23.92 5.89 -29.60
CA ARG A 395 22.46 5.92 -29.34
C ARG A 395 21.81 7.28 -29.59
N THR A 396 22.44 8.14 -30.40
CA THR A 396 21.85 9.36 -30.95
C THR A 396 21.46 9.16 -32.39
#